data_AF-C9ZS96-F1
#
_entry.id   AF-C9ZS96-F1
#
_cell.length_a   1.000
_cell.length_b   1.000
_cell.length_c   1.000
_cell.angle_alpha   90.00
_cell.angle_beta   90.00
_cell.angle_gamma   90.00
#
_symmetry.space_group_name_H-M   'P 1'
#
loop_
_entity.id
_entity.type
_entity.pdbx_description
1 polymer ?
#
loop_
_entity_poly.entity_id
_entity_poly.type
_entity_poly.pdbx_seq_one_letter_code
_entity_poly.pdbx_strand_id
1 'polypeptide(L)'
;MIQNNGNMGNTQNVFNERFNRAQGEVQEQGGRQMQNPSVTGKRKSREEELYESLYYAKWSYVMSGYNQEPLGMKVFFGRPQHIWTEEEVDITPEHCEVDAELEERPTGLEIFVLTSMMGWPSDRFQGGLISLYQRIGILDNNVYIRREMMRVWYIIQQKLNAWWVQKTERPPTHIVIGISGIGKSCGVGSFLLHSLLHFHEGMLDVVVYFTDAKAYLIYNKKGNEEGRVVLYKRKDVTNVIEEMRLKKRGHIIFDINSPKETLPYEIPRNVWGVTVLAPPDGVRYKYWMKNLEQTRIILNCDDVRDIKAFVAWKKLSLFPNYTTLDENARAKVKEELEDEWRLVERRVDVVGPLPRYVFGNRGNCRELEVIRYLSRLSCNRRDGYDMMMGKYFEWKGNDFTQPLIKIVRERSRYGNLESYHCRPLSVAIGNMILCTLFATVAESMSSHEFMMEYGKVGAYSLKTRALVSLLFPRVFCVVTKHLNYLRRLGETEDKRSILKDMTPQQFQLVEQKFLPEAGQNAMETVNTRCSTGH
;
A
#
# COMPACT_ATOMS: atom_id res chain seq x y z
N MET A 1 -30.48 -31.00 20.19
CA MET A 1 -29.98 -29.67 19.77
C MET A 1 -29.05 -29.18 20.87
N ILE A 2 -27.74 -29.33 20.68
CA ILE A 2 -26.72 -28.75 21.56
C ILE A 2 -25.77 -27.99 20.63
N GLN A 3 -25.67 -26.68 20.86
CA GLN A 3 -24.80 -25.77 20.13
C GLN A 3 -23.34 -26.04 20.52
N ASN A 4 -22.51 -26.40 19.54
CA ASN A 4 -21.05 -26.42 19.69
C ASN A 4 -20.50 -25.08 19.17
N ASN A 5 -20.42 -24.08 20.06
CA ASN A 5 -19.55 -22.92 19.88
C ASN A 5 -18.16 -23.27 20.40
N GLY A 6 -17.38 -23.98 19.57
CA GLY A 6 -16.00 -24.33 19.84
C GLY A 6 -15.03 -23.18 19.55
N ASN A 7 -14.76 -22.37 20.56
CA ASN A 7 -13.44 -21.86 20.97
C ASN A 7 -12.36 -21.58 19.88
N MET A 8 -12.64 -20.73 18.88
CA MET A 8 -11.64 -20.33 17.87
C MET A 8 -10.60 -19.32 18.41
N GLY A 9 -10.97 -18.50 19.41
CA GLY A 9 -10.09 -17.45 19.96
C GLY A 9 -8.93 -17.95 20.83
N ASN A 10 -9.05 -19.14 21.44
CA ASN A 10 -8.02 -19.64 22.35
C ASN A 10 -6.79 -20.19 21.61
N THR A 11 -6.98 -20.68 20.38
CA THR A 11 -5.89 -21.17 19.54
C THR A 11 -5.00 -20.06 19.00
N GLN A 12 -5.56 -18.90 18.61
CA GLN A 12 -4.81 -17.75 18.08
C GLN A 12 -3.83 -17.15 19.11
N ASN A 13 -4.25 -16.99 20.37
CA ASN A 13 -3.39 -16.51 21.45
C ASN A 13 -2.19 -17.46 21.69
N VAL A 14 -2.43 -18.77 21.68
CA VAL A 14 -1.36 -19.77 21.84
C VAL A 14 -0.34 -19.70 20.70
N PHE A 15 -0.76 -19.38 19.48
CA PHE A 15 0.15 -19.29 18.32
C PHE A 15 0.99 -18.00 18.33
N ASN A 16 0.40 -16.87 18.70
CA ASN A 16 1.13 -15.62 18.91
C ASN A 16 2.14 -15.79 20.05
N GLU A 17 1.76 -16.45 21.14
CA GLU A 17 2.67 -16.79 22.24
C GLU A 17 3.84 -17.68 21.80
N ARG A 18 3.61 -18.70 20.95
CA ARG A 18 4.70 -19.57 20.45
C ARG A 18 5.65 -18.84 19.52
N PHE A 19 5.13 -18.05 18.59
CA PHE A 19 5.98 -17.18 17.76
C PHE A 19 6.76 -16.22 18.66
N ASN A 20 6.10 -15.61 19.64
CA ASN A 20 6.76 -14.72 20.58
C ASN A 20 7.81 -15.41 21.44
N ARG A 21 7.59 -16.66 21.86
CA ARG A 21 8.58 -17.44 22.60
C ARG A 21 9.80 -17.78 21.74
N ALA A 22 9.58 -18.34 20.55
CA ALA A 22 10.65 -18.72 19.62
C ALA A 22 11.56 -17.52 19.31
N GLN A 23 10.97 -16.35 19.06
CA GLN A 23 11.72 -15.12 18.80
C GLN A 23 12.51 -14.61 20.02
N GLY A 24 12.01 -14.80 21.24
CA GLY A 24 12.69 -14.41 22.48
C GLY A 24 13.93 -15.27 22.77
N GLU A 25 13.80 -16.59 22.66
CA GLU A 25 14.89 -17.54 22.89
C GLU A 25 16.06 -17.34 21.90
N VAL A 26 15.74 -17.02 20.65
CA VAL A 26 16.73 -16.71 19.61
C VAL A 26 17.54 -15.48 19.95
N GLN A 27 16.94 -14.44 20.55
CA GLN A 27 17.67 -13.25 20.95
C GLN A 27 18.68 -13.55 22.07
N GLU A 28 18.32 -14.38 23.05
CA GLU A 28 19.25 -14.80 24.10
C GLU A 28 20.41 -15.65 23.53
N GLN A 29 20.09 -16.58 22.64
CA GLN A 29 21.11 -17.42 21.99
C GLN A 29 22.01 -16.62 21.07
N GLY A 30 21.47 -15.70 20.27
CA GLY A 30 22.23 -14.79 19.41
C GLY A 30 23.15 -13.88 20.23
N GLY A 31 22.67 -13.35 21.36
CA GLY A 31 23.50 -12.59 22.30
C GLY A 31 24.69 -13.40 22.82
N ARG A 32 24.49 -14.66 23.19
CA ARG A 32 25.57 -15.56 23.65
C ARG A 32 26.53 -15.97 22.52
N GLN A 33 26.02 -16.29 21.34
CA GLN A 33 26.84 -16.71 20.19
C GLN A 33 27.68 -15.58 19.60
N MET A 34 27.17 -14.34 19.59
CA MET A 34 27.93 -13.19 19.11
C MET A 34 28.96 -12.68 20.13
N GLN A 35 28.76 -12.92 21.43
CA GLN A 35 29.74 -12.57 22.47
C GLN A 35 30.86 -13.62 22.59
N ASN A 36 30.61 -14.89 22.25
CA ASN A 36 31.60 -15.96 22.27
C ASN A 36 31.62 -16.74 20.93
N PRO A 37 32.48 -16.35 19.96
CA PRO A 37 32.64 -17.10 18.71
C PRO A 37 33.37 -18.42 18.96
N SER A 38 32.60 -19.46 19.29
CA SER A 38 32.95 -20.89 19.41
C SER A 38 34.10 -21.29 20.36
N VAL A 39 33.75 -22.12 21.34
CA VAL A 39 34.66 -22.89 22.23
C VAL A 39 35.26 -24.12 21.51
N THR A 40 34.91 -24.37 20.24
CA THR A 40 35.20 -25.63 19.51
C THR A 40 36.26 -25.52 18.41
N GLY A 41 36.88 -24.36 18.17
CA GLY A 41 38.03 -24.21 17.26
C GLY A 41 37.75 -24.43 15.76
N LYS A 42 36.52 -24.75 15.35
CA LYS A 42 36.13 -24.92 13.94
C LYS A 42 35.59 -23.60 13.38
N ARG A 43 36.28 -23.05 12.37
CA ARG A 43 35.84 -21.82 11.68
C ARG A 43 34.53 -22.08 10.95
N LYS A 44 33.49 -21.27 11.23
CA LYS A 44 32.21 -21.33 10.53
C LYS A 44 32.42 -21.03 9.04
N SER A 45 31.65 -21.71 8.20
CA SER A 45 31.63 -21.41 6.77
C SER A 45 30.87 -20.11 6.51
N ARG A 46 31.14 -19.47 5.36
CA ARG A 46 30.38 -18.27 4.96
C ARG A 46 28.88 -18.54 4.81
N GLU A 47 28.49 -19.76 4.43
CA GLU A 47 27.08 -20.16 4.30
C GLU A 47 26.38 -20.21 5.66
N GLU A 48 27.09 -20.69 6.69
CA GLU A 48 26.61 -20.71 8.09
C GLU A 48 26.56 -19.29 8.66
N GLU A 49 27.58 -18.45 8.41
CA GLU A 49 27.58 -17.04 8.85
C GLU A 49 26.42 -16.24 8.24
N LEU A 50 26.11 -16.46 6.96
CA LEU A 50 24.95 -15.85 6.29
C LEU A 50 23.63 -16.30 6.93
N TYR A 51 23.53 -17.59 7.27
CA TYR A 51 22.35 -18.12 7.97
C TYR A 51 22.20 -17.49 9.35
N GLU A 52 23.27 -17.43 10.14
CA GLU A 52 23.25 -16.84 11.48
C GLU A 52 22.90 -15.35 11.44
N SER A 53 23.40 -14.63 10.44
CA SER A 53 23.07 -13.22 10.23
C SER A 53 21.57 -12.99 9.99
N LEU A 54 20.92 -13.91 9.29
CA LEU A 54 19.48 -13.88 9.04
C LEU A 54 18.69 -14.32 10.27
N TYR A 55 19.08 -15.45 10.86
CA TYR A 55 18.34 -16.09 11.93
C TYR A 55 18.42 -15.30 13.25
N TYR A 56 19.59 -14.74 13.55
CA TYR A 56 19.86 -13.94 14.75
C TYR A 56 19.88 -12.42 14.47
N ALA A 57 19.06 -11.96 13.52
CA ALA A 57 18.93 -10.53 13.23
C ALA A 57 18.60 -9.75 14.52
N LYS A 58 19.31 -8.64 14.75
CA LYS A 58 19.14 -7.84 15.97
C LYS A 58 17.84 -7.04 15.90
N TRP A 59 17.17 -6.94 17.03
CA TRP A 59 15.94 -6.17 17.15
C TRP A 59 16.21 -4.78 17.71
N SER A 60 15.43 -3.82 17.23
CA SER A 60 15.22 -2.52 17.88
C SER A 60 13.82 -2.03 17.53
N TYR A 61 13.31 -1.02 18.23
CA TYR A 61 11.97 -0.51 17.97
C TYR A 61 11.82 0.95 18.37
N VAL A 62 10.76 1.58 17.85
CA VAL A 62 10.41 2.96 18.12
C VAL A 62 9.02 3.04 18.73
N MET A 63 8.90 3.78 19.82
CA MET A 63 7.61 4.10 20.42
C MET A 63 7.32 5.60 20.35
N SER A 64 6.06 5.95 20.11
CA SER A 64 5.52 7.30 20.27
C SER A 64 4.93 7.52 21.66
N GLY A 65 4.54 8.78 21.96
CA GLY A 65 3.96 9.17 23.24
C GLY A 65 4.98 9.71 24.24
N TYR A 66 6.23 9.85 23.83
CA TYR A 66 7.30 10.42 24.67
C TYR A 66 7.48 11.90 24.36
N ASN A 67 6.54 12.75 24.77
CA ASN A 67 6.47 14.18 24.38
C ASN A 67 7.74 15.01 24.68
N GLN A 68 8.57 14.57 25.62
CA GLN A 68 9.84 15.22 25.96
C GLN A 68 11.00 14.78 25.07
N GLU A 69 10.88 13.61 24.43
CA GLU A 69 11.89 13.07 23.51
C GLU A 69 11.74 13.74 22.13
N PRO A 70 12.82 13.79 21.33
CA PRO A 70 12.77 14.34 19.98
C PRO A 70 11.66 13.72 19.12
N LEU A 71 10.89 14.57 18.43
CA LEU A 71 9.72 14.18 17.63
C LEU A 71 8.59 13.45 18.39
N GLY A 72 8.65 13.40 19.73
CA GLY A 72 7.73 12.59 20.54
C GLY A 72 8.03 11.08 20.49
N MET A 73 9.22 10.70 20.02
CA MET A 73 9.61 9.32 19.68
C MET A 73 10.81 8.86 20.51
N LYS A 74 10.80 7.59 20.93
CA LYS A 74 11.91 6.96 21.65
C LYS A 74 12.34 5.65 21.00
N VAL A 75 13.66 5.47 20.86
CA VAL A 75 14.26 4.26 20.30
C VAL A 75 14.70 3.33 21.43
N PHE A 76 14.41 2.05 21.26
CA PHE A 76 14.80 0.98 22.17
C PHE A 76 15.57 -0.10 21.41
N PHE A 77 16.54 -0.71 22.08
CA PHE A 77 17.31 -1.84 21.54
C PHE A 77 16.83 -3.14 22.15
N GLY A 78 16.79 -4.19 21.33
CA GLY A 78 16.13 -5.44 21.65
C GLY A 78 14.71 -5.48 21.10
N ARG A 79 14.01 -6.55 21.45
CA ARG A 79 12.67 -6.82 20.95
C ARG A 79 11.61 -6.06 21.77
N PRO A 80 10.58 -5.48 21.14
CA PRO A 80 9.46 -4.89 21.88
C PRO A 80 8.75 -5.96 22.72
N GLN A 81 8.36 -5.58 23.94
CA GLN A 81 7.60 -6.47 24.83
C GLN A 81 6.23 -6.81 24.27
N HIS A 82 5.60 -5.86 23.60
CA HIS A 82 4.27 -6.00 22.99
C HIS A 82 4.39 -5.62 21.51
N ILE A 83 4.20 -6.62 20.64
CA ILE A 83 4.04 -6.44 19.19
C ILE A 83 2.55 -6.38 18.91
N TRP A 84 2.15 -5.61 17.90
CA TRP A 84 0.73 -5.48 17.55
C TRP A 84 0.08 -6.84 17.33
N THR A 85 -1.11 -7.05 17.89
CA THR A 85 -1.90 -8.26 17.66
C THR A 85 -2.50 -8.24 16.26
N GLU A 86 -3.06 -9.37 15.83
CA GLU A 86 -3.75 -9.47 14.54
C GLU A 86 -4.95 -8.53 14.48
N GLU A 87 -5.72 -8.43 15.56
CA GLU A 87 -6.90 -7.59 15.67
C GLU A 87 -6.54 -6.08 15.59
N GLU A 88 -5.35 -5.70 16.05
CA GLU A 88 -4.87 -4.32 16.01
C GLU A 88 -4.38 -3.88 14.62
N VAL A 89 -4.04 -4.83 13.74
CA VAL A 89 -3.49 -4.51 12.41
C VAL A 89 -4.36 -4.96 11.25
N ASP A 90 -5.17 -6.02 11.40
CA ASP A 90 -6.08 -6.54 10.37
C ASP A 90 -7.47 -5.89 10.41
N ILE A 91 -7.48 -4.58 10.56
CA ILE A 91 -8.69 -3.77 10.49
C ILE A 91 -8.92 -3.40 9.02
N THR A 92 -10.10 -3.74 8.50
CA THR A 92 -10.50 -3.44 7.13
C THR A 92 -11.75 -2.57 7.16
N PRO A 93 -11.66 -1.29 6.74
CA PRO A 93 -12.81 -0.38 6.79
C PRO A 93 -13.89 -0.80 5.80
N GLU A 94 -15.14 -0.46 6.10
CA GLU A 94 -16.22 -0.56 5.13
C GLU A 94 -16.04 0.47 4.00
N HIS A 95 -16.59 0.20 2.82
CA HIS A 95 -16.43 1.08 1.66
C HIS A 95 -16.86 2.54 1.91
N CYS A 96 -17.88 2.77 2.76
CA CYS A 96 -18.34 4.12 3.12
C CYS A 96 -17.46 4.81 4.18
N GLU A 97 -16.64 4.06 4.92
CA GLU A 97 -15.79 4.55 6.00
C GLU A 97 -14.39 4.91 5.52
N VAL A 98 -14.01 4.41 4.34
CA VAL A 98 -12.78 4.74 3.63
C VAL A 98 -12.50 6.25 3.56
N ASP A 99 -13.55 7.06 3.39
CA ASP A 99 -13.49 8.51 3.27
C ASP A 99 -13.73 9.25 4.60
N ALA A 100 -14.01 8.52 5.67
CA ALA A 100 -14.22 9.12 6.97
C ALA A 100 -12.88 9.61 7.54
N GLU A 101 -12.93 10.70 8.31
CA GLU A 101 -11.82 11.07 9.19
C GLU A 101 -11.64 9.93 10.21
N LEU A 102 -10.62 9.10 10.00
CA LEU A 102 -10.29 8.02 10.92
C LEU A 102 -9.76 8.62 12.22
N GLU A 103 -10.19 8.05 13.35
CA GLU A 103 -9.60 8.39 14.65
C GLU A 103 -8.09 8.19 14.61
N GLU A 104 -7.35 9.12 15.22
CA GLU A 104 -5.91 8.98 15.33
C GLU A 104 -5.58 7.69 16.09
N ARG A 105 -4.85 6.77 15.44
CA ARG A 105 -4.34 5.54 16.06
C ARG A 105 -3.64 5.85 17.40
N PRO A 106 -3.74 4.99 18.42
CA PRO A 106 -3.16 5.25 19.74
C PRO A 106 -1.62 5.36 19.68
N THR A 107 -1.04 6.06 20.66
CA THR A 107 0.42 6.08 20.86
C THR A 107 0.94 4.71 21.31
N GLY A 108 2.22 4.44 21.08
CA GLY A 108 2.83 3.16 21.43
C GLY A 108 3.85 2.73 20.38
N LEU A 109 3.93 1.42 20.12
CA LEU A 109 4.81 0.90 19.07
C LEU A 109 4.42 1.48 17.71
N GLU A 110 5.38 2.08 17.01
CA GLU A 110 5.20 2.65 15.67
C GLU A 110 5.91 1.81 14.60
N ILE A 111 7.14 1.39 14.87
CA ILE A 111 7.90 0.45 14.03
C ILE A 111 8.81 -0.43 14.89
N PHE A 112 9.18 -1.59 14.37
CA PHE A 112 10.36 -2.31 14.84
C PHE A 112 11.31 -2.60 13.68
N VAL A 113 12.58 -2.82 14.00
CA VAL A 113 13.67 -2.91 13.03
C VAL A 113 14.46 -4.17 13.27
N LEU A 114 14.66 -4.95 12.19
CA LEU A 114 15.53 -6.10 12.16
C LEU A 114 16.84 -5.74 11.47
N THR A 115 17.96 -5.89 12.17
CA THR A 115 19.29 -5.60 11.66
C THR A 115 20.07 -6.90 11.46
N SER A 116 20.28 -7.26 10.21
CA SER A 116 21.11 -8.41 9.81
C SER A 116 22.56 -7.96 9.61
N MET A 117 23.53 -8.67 10.17
CA MET A 117 24.96 -8.31 10.09
C MET A 117 25.48 -8.27 8.64
N MET A 118 25.02 -9.19 7.81
CA MET A 118 25.42 -9.38 6.42
C MET A 118 24.40 -8.86 5.42
N GLY A 119 23.31 -8.21 5.87
CA GLY A 119 22.27 -7.65 5.00
C GLY A 119 21.08 -8.59 4.76
N TRP A 120 20.31 -8.36 3.69
CA TRP A 120 19.13 -9.15 3.33
C TRP A 120 19.17 -9.59 1.85
N PRO A 121 18.35 -10.57 1.41
CA PRO A 121 18.41 -11.05 0.03
C PRO A 121 17.99 -9.98 -0.97
N SER A 122 16.99 -9.16 -0.64
CA SER A 122 16.54 -8.01 -1.42
C SER A 122 17.65 -6.97 -1.64
N ASP A 123 18.51 -6.83 -0.63
CA ASP A 123 19.60 -5.84 -0.57
C ASP A 123 20.96 -6.46 -0.94
N ARG A 124 20.93 -7.75 -1.35
CA ARG A 124 21.99 -8.57 -1.95
C ARG A 124 23.22 -8.84 -1.05
N PHE A 125 23.00 -9.13 0.25
CA PHE A 125 23.93 -9.69 1.26
C PHE A 125 25.45 -9.53 1.00
N GLN A 126 26.00 -8.33 1.19
CA GLN A 126 27.28 -7.86 0.61
C GLN A 126 28.44 -8.86 0.40
N GLY A 127 28.93 -8.85 -0.84
CA GLY A 127 30.22 -9.38 -1.30
C GLY A 127 30.50 -8.95 -2.74
N GLY A 128 31.14 -7.78 -2.90
CA GLY A 128 31.58 -7.21 -4.17
C GLY A 128 30.57 -6.27 -4.84
N LEU A 129 30.99 -5.02 -5.12
CA LEU A 129 30.25 -3.89 -5.73
C LEU A 129 29.34 -3.07 -4.80
N ILE A 130 29.97 -2.31 -3.91
CA ILE A 130 29.39 -1.16 -3.23
C ILE A 130 29.76 0.09 -4.06
N SER A 131 28.83 0.70 -4.80
CA SER A 131 29.11 2.02 -5.40
C SER A 131 27.93 2.95 -5.72
N LEU A 132 26.67 2.63 -5.36
CA LEU A 132 25.57 3.58 -5.63
C LEU A 132 24.70 3.94 -4.42
N TYR A 133 24.45 3.00 -3.50
CA TYR A 133 23.56 3.24 -2.35
C TYR A 133 24.26 3.77 -1.09
N GLN A 134 25.59 3.62 -1.00
CA GLN A 134 26.41 4.20 0.08
C GLN A 134 26.32 5.74 0.13
N ARG A 135 25.97 6.39 -0.99
CA ARG A 135 25.74 7.84 -1.09
C ARG A 135 24.47 8.34 -0.39
N ILE A 136 23.56 7.45 0.02
CA ILE A 136 22.28 7.82 0.65
C ILE A 136 22.28 7.55 2.17
N GLY A 137 23.33 6.93 2.71
CA GLY A 137 23.52 6.82 4.17
C GLY A 137 22.45 6.03 4.91
N ILE A 138 21.67 5.19 4.22
CA ILE A 138 20.75 4.23 4.84
C ILE A 138 21.49 2.90 4.83
N LEU A 139 21.93 2.44 6.00
CA LEU A 139 22.64 1.18 6.14
C LEU A 139 21.83 0.02 5.54
N ASP A 140 22.42 -0.69 4.57
CA ASP A 140 21.87 -1.82 3.78
C ASP A 140 21.53 -3.09 4.60
N ASN A 141 21.44 -2.97 5.92
CA ASN A 141 21.32 -4.09 6.87
C ASN A 141 20.01 -4.08 7.67
N ASN A 142 19.21 -3.02 7.57
CA ASN A 142 18.03 -2.80 8.40
C ASN A 142 16.74 -3.00 7.61
N VAL A 143 15.83 -3.78 8.17
CA VAL A 143 14.44 -3.93 7.69
C VAL A 143 13.54 -3.24 8.70
N TYR A 144 12.65 -2.37 8.22
CA TYR A 144 11.73 -1.58 9.04
C TYR A 144 10.33 -2.15 8.92
N ILE A 145 9.86 -2.81 9.98
CA ILE A 145 8.59 -3.51 10.03
C ILE A 145 7.53 -2.57 10.58
N ARG A 146 6.47 -2.43 9.79
CA ARG A 146 5.31 -1.57 10.06
C ARG A 146 4.06 -2.41 10.27
N ARG A 147 2.99 -1.80 10.75
CA ARG A 147 1.71 -2.47 11.04
C ARG A 147 1.20 -3.32 9.87
N GLU A 148 1.22 -2.77 8.65
CA GLU A 148 0.76 -3.49 7.45
C GLU A 148 1.64 -4.68 7.09
N MET A 149 2.93 -4.66 7.40
CA MET A 149 3.82 -5.81 7.20
C MET A 149 3.54 -6.92 8.22
N MET A 150 3.22 -6.55 9.46
CA MET A 150 2.78 -7.51 10.48
C MET A 150 1.46 -8.16 10.10
N ARG A 151 0.51 -7.40 9.55
CA ARG A 151 -0.75 -7.93 9.02
C ARG A 151 -0.51 -8.97 7.92
N VAL A 152 0.37 -8.67 6.95
CA VAL A 152 0.76 -9.65 5.91
C VAL A 152 1.30 -10.92 6.54
N TRP A 153 2.15 -10.81 7.57
CA TRP A 153 2.67 -11.96 8.29
C TRP A 153 1.56 -12.77 8.96
N TYR A 154 0.63 -12.14 9.68
CA TYR A 154 -0.47 -12.85 10.35
C TYR A 154 -1.34 -13.63 9.37
N ILE A 155 -1.69 -13.04 8.23
CA ILE A 155 -2.47 -13.74 7.19
C ILE A 155 -1.72 -14.98 6.67
N ILE A 156 -0.43 -14.83 6.37
CA ILE A 156 0.41 -15.95 5.91
C ILE A 156 0.55 -17.01 7.01
N GLN A 157 0.76 -16.59 8.26
CA GLN A 157 0.91 -17.46 9.41
C GLN A 157 -0.36 -18.29 9.65
N GLN A 158 -1.54 -17.68 9.58
CA GLN A 158 -2.82 -18.39 9.69
C GLN A 158 -2.95 -19.48 8.61
N LYS A 159 -2.65 -19.14 7.35
CA LYS A 159 -2.72 -20.10 6.24
C LYS A 159 -1.72 -21.23 6.36
N LEU A 160 -0.50 -20.93 6.81
CA LEU A 160 0.48 -21.96 7.13
C LEU A 160 0.05 -22.85 8.30
N ASN A 161 -0.62 -22.29 9.32
CA ASN A 161 -1.18 -23.06 10.43
C ASN A 161 -2.30 -24.00 9.99
N ALA A 162 -3.25 -23.50 9.21
CA ALA A 162 -4.35 -24.28 8.65
C ALA A 162 -3.83 -25.47 7.83
N TRP A 163 -2.77 -25.23 7.05
CA TRP A 163 -2.13 -26.27 6.26
C TRP A 163 -1.31 -27.27 7.11
N TRP A 164 -0.35 -26.81 7.90
CA TRP A 164 0.62 -27.70 8.56
C TRP A 164 0.14 -28.30 9.88
N VAL A 165 -0.56 -27.50 10.68
CA VAL A 165 -0.94 -27.88 12.04
C VAL A 165 -2.32 -28.52 12.03
N GLN A 166 -3.29 -27.84 11.42
CA GLN A 166 -4.67 -28.29 11.40
C GLN A 166 -4.94 -29.30 10.27
N LYS A 167 -4.13 -29.27 9.20
CA LYS A 167 -4.28 -30.10 7.99
C LYS A 167 -5.65 -29.95 7.33
N THR A 168 -6.22 -28.75 7.41
CA THR A 168 -7.53 -28.39 6.86
C THR A 168 -7.44 -27.73 5.49
N GLU A 169 -6.27 -27.18 5.15
CA GLU A 169 -6.03 -26.51 3.87
C GLU A 169 -4.89 -27.17 3.07
N ARG A 170 -4.84 -26.85 1.77
CA ARG A 170 -3.72 -27.19 0.87
C ARG A 170 -2.55 -26.23 1.09
N PRO A 171 -1.35 -26.53 0.53
CA PRO A 171 -0.23 -25.59 0.58
C PRO A 171 -0.65 -24.20 0.07
N PRO A 172 -0.47 -23.16 0.88
CA PRO A 172 -1.07 -21.87 0.58
C PRO A 172 -0.24 -21.12 -0.44
N THR A 173 -0.92 -20.52 -1.41
CA THR A 173 -0.33 -19.55 -2.34
C THR A 173 -0.86 -18.15 -2.01
N HIS A 174 0.06 -17.23 -1.72
CA HIS A 174 -0.24 -15.85 -1.38
C HIS A 174 0.29 -14.92 -2.48
N ILE A 175 -0.50 -13.92 -2.87
CA ILE A 175 -0.02 -12.78 -3.66
C ILE A 175 -0.06 -11.53 -2.79
N VAL A 176 1.10 -10.95 -2.52
CA VAL A 176 1.20 -9.63 -1.90
C VAL A 176 1.16 -8.57 -2.99
N ILE A 177 0.10 -7.77 -2.99
CA ILE A 177 -0.19 -6.72 -3.97
C ILE A 177 0.09 -5.38 -3.32
N GLY A 178 0.84 -4.50 -3.97
CA GLY A 178 1.05 -3.14 -3.47
C GLY A 178 1.71 -2.27 -4.51
N ILE A 179 1.67 -0.95 -4.32
CA ILE A 179 2.26 0.00 -5.27
C ILE A 179 3.79 -0.12 -5.33
N SER A 180 4.41 0.40 -6.39
CA SER A 180 5.88 0.43 -6.48
C SER A 180 6.49 1.30 -5.38
N GLY A 181 7.60 0.85 -4.81
CA GLY A 181 8.33 1.62 -3.79
C GLY A 181 7.78 1.54 -2.37
N ILE A 182 6.68 0.81 -2.12
CA ILE A 182 6.12 0.63 -0.77
C ILE A 182 6.96 -0.32 0.13
N GLY A 183 7.98 -0.97 -0.42
CA GLY A 183 8.84 -1.88 0.36
C GLY A 183 8.36 -3.32 0.41
N LYS A 184 7.73 -3.84 -0.67
CA LYS A 184 7.43 -5.28 -0.78
C LYS A 184 8.69 -6.13 -0.66
N SER A 185 9.70 -5.89 -1.49
CA SER A 185 10.96 -6.64 -1.49
C SER A 185 11.75 -6.43 -0.19
N CYS A 186 12.24 -5.20 0.03
CA CYS A 186 13.13 -4.86 1.15
C CYS A 186 12.46 -4.91 2.53
N GLY A 187 11.14 -4.76 2.60
CA GLY A 187 10.38 -4.80 3.84
C GLY A 187 9.69 -6.15 4.03
N VAL A 188 8.59 -6.37 3.30
CA VAL A 188 7.76 -7.58 3.45
C VAL A 188 8.56 -8.86 3.18
N GLY A 189 9.35 -8.91 2.11
CA GLY A 189 10.10 -10.09 1.73
C GLY A 189 11.15 -10.48 2.77
N SER A 190 11.95 -9.51 3.21
CA SER A 190 12.97 -9.72 4.24
C SER A 190 12.36 -10.08 5.59
N PHE A 191 11.31 -9.38 6.01
CA PHE A 191 10.59 -9.73 7.24
C PHE A 191 9.95 -11.11 7.16
N LEU A 192 9.32 -11.45 6.04
CA LEU A 192 8.73 -12.76 5.82
C LEU A 192 9.77 -13.87 5.86
N LEU A 193 10.95 -13.67 5.25
CA LEU A 193 12.05 -14.63 5.34
C LEU A 193 12.42 -14.88 6.80
N HIS A 194 12.67 -13.82 7.56
CA HIS A 194 12.98 -13.95 8.99
C HIS A 194 11.87 -14.71 9.73
N SER A 195 10.61 -14.30 9.56
CA SER A 195 9.48 -14.90 10.27
C SER A 195 9.24 -16.37 9.90
N LEU A 196 9.46 -16.77 8.64
CA LEU A 196 9.36 -18.16 8.20
C LEU A 196 10.45 -19.06 8.80
N LEU A 197 11.67 -18.56 8.98
CA LEU A 197 12.75 -19.31 9.62
C LEU A 197 12.44 -19.64 11.09
N HIS A 198 11.59 -18.83 11.72
CA HIS A 198 11.16 -18.96 13.11
C HIS A 198 9.76 -19.55 13.27
N PHE A 199 9.06 -19.83 12.18
CA PHE A 199 7.69 -20.36 12.22
C PHE A 199 7.67 -21.74 12.88
N HIS A 200 6.91 -21.88 13.99
CA HIS A 200 6.85 -23.09 14.83
C HIS A 200 8.24 -23.67 15.14
N GLU A 201 9.08 -22.87 15.81
CA GLU A 201 10.43 -23.30 16.23
C GLU A 201 11.27 -23.78 15.04
N GLY A 202 11.17 -23.03 13.94
CA GLY A 202 11.84 -23.34 12.68
C GLY A 202 11.35 -24.61 12.01
N MET A 203 10.05 -24.87 12.04
CA MET A 203 9.43 -26.05 11.42
C MET A 203 9.78 -26.22 9.95
N LEU A 204 9.91 -25.13 9.18
CA LEU A 204 10.32 -25.23 7.78
C LEU A 204 11.78 -25.65 7.70
N ASP A 205 12.07 -26.68 6.90
CA ASP A 205 13.42 -27.19 6.70
C ASP A 205 14.21 -26.32 5.70
N VAL A 206 13.51 -25.69 4.76
CA VAL A 206 14.12 -24.81 3.76
C VAL A 206 13.19 -23.66 3.36
N VAL A 207 13.74 -22.44 3.29
CA VAL A 207 13.07 -21.29 2.68
C VAL A 207 13.84 -20.90 1.43
N VAL A 208 13.14 -20.80 0.30
CA VAL A 208 13.75 -20.39 -0.97
C VAL A 208 13.36 -18.96 -1.28
N TYR A 209 14.35 -18.07 -1.39
CA TYR A 209 14.13 -16.68 -1.78
C TYR A 209 14.60 -16.45 -3.21
N PHE A 210 13.67 -16.24 -4.12
CA PHE A 210 13.97 -15.89 -5.51
C PHE A 210 14.11 -14.38 -5.67
N THR A 211 15.16 -13.99 -6.38
CA THR A 211 15.38 -12.66 -6.95
C THR A 211 15.45 -12.76 -8.48
N ASP A 212 15.51 -11.63 -9.19
CA ASP A 212 15.64 -11.60 -10.65
C ASP A 212 16.78 -12.49 -11.20
N ALA A 213 17.89 -12.62 -10.48
CA ALA A 213 19.09 -13.31 -10.97
C ALA A 213 19.46 -14.58 -10.18
N LYS A 214 19.10 -14.63 -8.90
CA LYS A 214 19.59 -15.62 -7.95
C LYS A 214 18.44 -16.25 -7.16
N ALA A 215 18.66 -17.48 -6.71
CA ALA A 215 17.84 -18.12 -5.70
C ALA A 215 18.71 -18.42 -4.48
N TYR A 216 18.26 -17.97 -3.32
CA TYR A 216 18.89 -18.25 -2.03
C TYR A 216 18.12 -19.41 -1.40
N LEU A 217 18.81 -20.53 -1.13
CA LEU A 217 18.25 -21.67 -0.41
C LEU A 217 18.73 -21.59 1.03
N ILE A 218 17.84 -21.19 1.93
CA ILE A 218 18.12 -21.06 3.35
C ILE A 218 17.66 -22.34 4.03
N TYR A 219 18.62 -23.21 4.37
CA TYR A 219 18.38 -24.43 5.12
C TYR A 219 18.34 -24.12 6.61
N ASN A 220 17.23 -24.45 7.24
CA ASN A 220 17.04 -24.20 8.66
C ASN A 220 17.85 -25.21 9.49
N LYS A 221 18.30 -24.79 10.67
CA LYS A 221 19.02 -25.69 11.58
C LYS A 221 18.10 -26.83 12.03
N LYS A 222 18.53 -28.08 11.89
CA LYS A 222 17.73 -29.27 12.26
C LYS A 222 18.59 -30.38 12.85
N GLY A 223 18.29 -30.79 14.09
CA GLY A 223 19.04 -31.82 14.79
C GLY A 223 20.53 -31.46 14.85
N ASN A 224 21.37 -32.30 14.23
CA ASN A 224 22.82 -32.08 14.14
C ASN A 224 23.25 -31.31 12.87
N GLU A 225 22.33 -30.98 11.96
CA GLU A 225 22.63 -30.20 10.75
C GLU A 225 22.62 -28.70 11.09
N GLU A 226 23.76 -28.04 10.88
CA GLU A 226 23.86 -26.59 11.00
C GLU A 226 23.08 -25.88 9.90
N GLY A 227 22.47 -24.75 10.25
CA GLY A 227 21.76 -23.91 9.28
C GLY A 227 22.74 -23.24 8.32
N ARG A 228 22.35 -23.11 7.05
CA ARG A 228 23.23 -22.58 6.01
C ARG A 228 22.46 -21.97 4.84
N VAL A 229 23.09 -21.02 4.14
CA VAL A 229 22.56 -20.39 2.93
C VAL A 229 23.37 -20.78 1.71
N VAL A 230 22.73 -21.39 0.71
CA VAL A 230 23.35 -21.76 -0.56
C VAL A 230 22.78 -20.91 -1.69
N LEU A 231 23.65 -20.31 -2.51
CA LEU A 231 23.26 -19.50 -3.66
C LEU A 231 23.28 -20.29 -4.96
N TYR A 232 22.18 -20.20 -5.70
CA TYR A 232 22.07 -20.73 -7.05
C TYR A 232 21.77 -19.61 -8.05
N LYS A 233 22.20 -19.79 -9.30
CA LYS A 233 21.58 -19.04 -10.40
C LYS A 233 20.14 -19.49 -10.52
N ARG A 234 19.23 -18.54 -10.77
CA ARG A 234 17.79 -18.81 -10.80
C ARG A 234 17.40 -19.99 -11.70
N LYS A 235 18.01 -20.08 -12.89
CA LYS A 235 17.74 -21.14 -13.88
C LYS A 235 18.17 -22.55 -13.44
N ASP A 236 19.09 -22.67 -12.49
CA ASP A 236 19.69 -23.94 -12.10
C ASP A 236 19.00 -24.54 -10.85
N VAL A 237 18.14 -23.75 -10.18
CA VAL A 237 17.57 -24.14 -8.88
C VAL A 237 16.35 -25.06 -8.98
N THR A 238 15.66 -25.08 -10.13
CA THR A 238 14.41 -25.83 -10.27
C THR A 238 14.60 -27.31 -10.01
N ASN A 239 15.66 -27.91 -10.56
CA ASN A 239 16.00 -29.32 -10.35
C ASN A 239 16.30 -29.61 -8.88
N VAL A 240 17.02 -28.70 -8.20
CA VAL A 240 17.35 -28.83 -6.78
C VAL A 240 16.08 -28.86 -5.93
N ILE A 241 15.11 -27.99 -6.23
CA ILE A 241 13.81 -27.95 -5.54
C ILE A 241 13.03 -29.24 -5.80
N GLU A 242 12.95 -29.69 -7.05
CA GLU A 242 12.23 -30.91 -7.42
C GLU A 242 12.77 -32.16 -6.72
N GLU A 243 14.09 -32.28 -6.56
CA GLU A 243 14.73 -33.41 -5.85
C GLU A 243 14.42 -33.45 -4.34
N MET A 244 14.17 -32.28 -3.72
CA MET A 244 13.94 -32.16 -2.28
C MET A 244 12.48 -31.94 -1.87
N ARG A 245 11.59 -31.55 -2.78
CA ARG A 245 10.22 -31.10 -2.46
C ARG A 245 9.41 -32.07 -1.60
N LEU A 246 9.57 -33.39 -1.83
CA LEU A 246 8.86 -34.43 -1.08
C LEU A 246 9.58 -34.86 0.21
N LYS A 247 10.84 -34.48 0.38
CA LYS A 247 11.71 -34.89 1.49
C LYS A 247 11.87 -33.81 2.55
N LYS A 248 11.68 -32.56 2.18
CA LYS A 248 11.87 -31.37 3.02
C LYS A 248 10.60 -30.52 2.99
N ARG A 249 10.25 -29.94 4.13
CA ARG A 249 9.18 -28.94 4.25
C ARG A 249 9.75 -27.61 3.81
N GLY A 250 9.16 -27.01 2.78
CA GLY A 250 9.66 -25.74 2.27
C GLY A 250 8.59 -24.69 2.02
N HIS A 251 9.09 -23.46 1.94
CA HIS A 251 8.31 -22.29 1.54
C HIS A 251 9.12 -21.46 0.53
N ILE A 252 8.43 -20.90 -0.45
CA ILE A 252 9.05 -20.11 -1.51
C ILE A 252 8.60 -18.67 -1.40
N ILE A 253 9.56 -17.74 -1.32
CA ILE A 253 9.34 -16.32 -1.51
C ILE A 253 9.79 -15.98 -2.93
N PHE A 254 8.87 -15.47 -3.74
CA PHE A 254 9.13 -15.07 -5.11
C PHE A 254 9.15 -13.55 -5.24
N ASP A 255 10.36 -12.97 -5.17
CA ASP A 255 10.60 -11.52 -5.21
C ASP A 255 11.29 -11.12 -6.53
N ILE A 256 10.50 -10.95 -7.58
CA ILE A 256 11.02 -10.66 -8.92
C ILE A 256 10.45 -9.35 -9.43
N ASN A 257 11.35 -8.45 -9.84
CA ASN A 257 11.02 -7.17 -10.46
C ASN A 257 11.01 -7.26 -11.99
N SER A 258 11.79 -8.17 -12.58
CA SER A 258 11.95 -8.28 -14.03
C SER A 258 10.62 -8.57 -14.75
N PRO A 259 10.26 -7.81 -15.79
CA PRO A 259 8.99 -7.98 -16.49
C PRO A 259 8.87 -9.27 -17.31
N LYS A 260 10.01 -9.90 -17.62
CA LYS A 260 10.09 -11.06 -18.52
C LYS A 260 9.98 -12.40 -17.81
N GLU A 261 9.96 -12.39 -16.49
CA GLU A 261 10.09 -13.60 -15.68
C GLU A 261 8.75 -13.97 -15.04
N THR A 262 8.36 -15.23 -15.19
CA THR A 262 7.18 -15.84 -14.56
C THR A 262 7.63 -16.83 -13.50
N LEU A 263 6.73 -17.16 -12.57
CA LEU A 263 6.89 -18.33 -11.71
C LEU A 263 7.17 -19.54 -12.61
N PRO A 264 8.30 -20.25 -12.43
CA PRO A 264 8.53 -21.52 -13.10
C PRO A 264 7.31 -22.43 -12.90
N TYR A 265 6.82 -23.01 -14.00
CA TYR A 265 5.63 -23.87 -13.96
C TYR A 265 5.81 -25.06 -13.01
N GLU A 266 7.07 -25.49 -12.88
CA GLU A 266 7.63 -26.58 -12.08
C GLU A 266 7.78 -26.27 -10.59
N ILE A 267 7.41 -25.08 -10.10
CA ILE A 267 7.41 -24.84 -8.65
C ILE A 267 6.41 -25.79 -7.98
N PRO A 268 6.79 -26.48 -6.88
CA PRO A 268 5.97 -27.50 -6.24
C PRO A 268 4.83 -26.90 -5.41
N ARG A 269 3.91 -26.18 -6.07
CA ARG A 269 2.74 -25.50 -5.49
C ARG A 269 1.79 -26.45 -4.75
N ASN A 270 1.83 -27.73 -5.06
CA ASN A 270 1.04 -28.77 -4.42
C ASN A 270 1.71 -29.38 -3.19
N VAL A 271 2.94 -28.96 -2.87
CA VAL A 271 3.73 -29.53 -1.76
C VAL A 271 4.27 -28.44 -0.84
N TRP A 272 4.64 -27.28 -1.39
CA TRP A 272 5.24 -26.16 -0.66
C TRP A 272 4.37 -24.92 -0.69
N GLY A 273 4.42 -24.14 0.38
CA GLY A 273 3.79 -22.81 0.42
C GLY A 273 4.54 -21.84 -0.48
N VAL A 274 3.83 -20.91 -1.10
CA VAL A 274 4.41 -19.91 -2.01
C VAL A 274 3.86 -18.53 -1.67
N THR A 275 4.75 -17.55 -1.55
CA THR A 275 4.40 -16.13 -1.43
C THR A 275 5.04 -15.36 -2.57
N VAL A 276 4.20 -14.74 -3.39
CA VAL A 276 4.62 -13.91 -4.51
C VAL A 276 4.57 -12.45 -4.11
N LEU A 277 5.71 -11.76 -4.20
CA LEU A 277 5.78 -10.31 -4.04
C LEU A 277 5.57 -9.69 -5.41
N ALA A 278 4.31 -9.42 -5.74
CA ALA A 278 3.91 -9.07 -7.09
C ALA A 278 4.48 -7.70 -7.52
N PRO A 279 5.26 -7.60 -8.62
CA PRO A 279 5.54 -6.32 -9.21
C PRO A 279 4.22 -5.74 -9.75
N PRO A 280 4.14 -4.41 -9.91
CA PRO A 280 2.89 -3.76 -10.22
C PRO A 280 2.48 -3.83 -11.70
N ASP A 281 2.81 -4.93 -12.37
CA ASP A 281 2.51 -5.22 -13.78
C ASP A 281 1.17 -5.93 -13.94
N GLY A 282 0.27 -5.29 -14.67
CA GLY A 282 -1.13 -5.70 -14.84
C GLY A 282 -1.31 -6.96 -15.68
N VAL A 283 -0.37 -7.26 -16.58
CA VAL A 283 -0.44 -8.45 -17.43
C VAL A 283 -0.18 -9.70 -16.59
N ARG A 284 0.90 -9.68 -15.79
CA ARG A 284 1.22 -10.80 -14.90
C ARG A 284 0.34 -10.86 -13.67
N TYR A 285 -0.16 -9.73 -13.17
CA TYR A 285 -1.23 -9.76 -12.19
C TYR A 285 -2.43 -10.55 -12.72
N LYS A 286 -2.93 -10.24 -13.93
CA LYS A 286 -4.02 -11.01 -14.56
C LYS A 286 -3.64 -12.47 -14.76
N TYR A 287 -2.40 -12.77 -15.13
CA TYR A 287 -1.91 -14.14 -15.26
C TYR A 287 -1.96 -14.89 -13.92
N TRP A 288 -1.40 -14.33 -12.85
CA TRP A 288 -1.43 -14.95 -11.53
C TRP A 288 -2.85 -15.11 -11.02
N MET A 289 -3.66 -14.07 -11.16
CA MET A 289 -5.06 -14.05 -10.77
C MET A 289 -5.91 -15.14 -11.43
N LYS A 290 -5.63 -15.46 -12.70
CA LYS A 290 -6.34 -16.49 -13.44
C LYS A 290 -5.84 -17.90 -13.14
N ASN A 291 -4.55 -18.05 -12.81
CA ASN A 291 -3.89 -19.36 -12.83
C ASN A 291 -3.54 -19.92 -11.45
N LEU A 292 -3.78 -19.22 -10.35
CA LEU A 292 -3.62 -19.84 -9.04
C LEU A 292 -4.83 -19.61 -8.09
N GLU A 293 -5.28 -20.66 -7.41
CA GLU A 293 -6.23 -20.57 -6.28
C GLU A 293 -5.50 -19.92 -5.11
N GLN A 294 -5.83 -18.67 -4.77
CA GLN A 294 -4.92 -17.81 -4.00
C GLN A 294 -5.58 -16.94 -2.96
N THR A 295 -4.82 -16.71 -1.88
CA THR A 295 -5.09 -15.63 -0.93
C THR A 295 -4.43 -14.35 -1.45
N ARG A 296 -5.25 -13.35 -1.77
CA ARG A 296 -4.76 -12.01 -2.14
C ARG A 296 -4.55 -11.21 -0.87
N ILE A 297 -3.39 -10.59 -0.74
CA ILE A 297 -3.05 -9.74 0.39
C ILE A 297 -2.72 -8.36 -0.18
N ILE A 298 -3.61 -7.40 0.06
CA ILE A 298 -3.42 -6.03 -0.42
C ILE A 298 -2.58 -5.27 0.60
N LEU A 299 -1.45 -4.70 0.22
CA LEU A 299 -0.57 -3.94 1.10
C LEU A 299 -0.93 -2.46 1.01
N ASN A 300 -1.48 -1.90 2.11
CA ASN A 300 -1.73 -0.46 2.20
C ASN A 300 -0.44 0.35 2.16
N CYS A 301 -0.58 1.65 1.87
CA CYS A 301 0.53 2.59 2.02
C CYS A 301 0.86 2.84 3.49
N ASP A 302 2.11 3.23 3.75
CA ASP A 302 2.61 3.51 5.08
C ASP A 302 1.92 4.75 5.67
N ASP A 303 1.85 4.86 6.99
CA ASP A 303 1.34 6.04 7.67
C ASP A 303 2.44 7.11 7.81
N VAL A 304 2.06 8.38 7.91
CA VAL A 304 3.00 9.49 8.17
C VAL A 304 3.79 9.23 9.46
N ARG A 305 3.17 8.63 10.48
CA ARG A 305 3.83 8.23 11.72
C ARG A 305 4.84 7.11 11.54
N ASP A 306 4.63 6.19 10.60
CA ASP A 306 5.64 5.16 10.28
C ASP A 306 6.90 5.84 9.70
N ILE A 307 6.72 6.84 8.83
CA ILE A 307 7.80 7.63 8.24
C ILE A 307 8.51 8.47 9.33
N LYS A 308 7.75 9.08 10.24
CA LYS A 308 8.30 9.83 11.38
C LYS A 308 9.14 8.95 12.30
N ALA A 309 8.64 7.75 12.61
CA ALA A 309 9.35 6.78 13.42
C ALA A 309 10.63 6.29 12.73
N PHE A 310 10.63 6.14 11.40
CA PHE A 310 11.85 5.84 10.64
C PHE A 310 12.90 6.94 10.79
N VAL A 311 12.51 8.21 10.65
CA VAL A 311 13.41 9.36 10.82
C VAL A 311 14.01 9.38 12.23
N ALA A 312 13.16 9.20 13.25
CA ALA A 312 13.59 9.09 14.63
C ALA A 312 14.59 7.94 14.83
N TRP A 313 14.28 6.74 14.31
CA TRP A 313 15.18 5.58 14.42
C TRP A 313 16.53 5.87 13.80
N LYS A 314 16.57 6.32 12.55
CA LYS A 314 17.80 6.54 11.77
C LYS A 314 18.78 7.47 12.50
N LYS A 315 18.28 8.48 13.18
CA LYS A 315 19.10 9.43 13.93
C LYS A 315 19.43 8.92 15.33
N LEU A 316 18.42 8.56 16.12
CA LEU A 316 18.58 8.23 17.53
C LEU A 316 19.26 6.88 17.75
N SER A 317 19.21 5.96 16.79
CA SER A 317 19.96 4.68 16.87
C SER A 317 21.48 4.89 16.87
N LEU A 318 21.96 6.03 16.36
CA LEU A 318 23.39 6.41 16.40
C LEU A 318 23.82 6.91 17.79
N PHE A 319 22.85 7.20 18.66
CA PHE A 319 23.06 7.71 20.01
C PHE A 319 22.38 6.80 21.04
N PRO A 320 22.86 5.55 21.23
CA PRO A 320 22.24 4.61 22.16
C PRO A 320 22.18 5.12 23.61
N ASN A 321 23.08 6.05 23.96
CA ASN A 321 23.12 6.71 25.26
C ASN A 321 22.61 8.16 25.17
N TYR A 322 21.61 8.44 24.31
CA TYR A 322 21.06 9.78 24.10
C TYR A 322 20.71 10.50 25.41
N THR A 323 20.14 9.77 26.39
CA THR A 323 19.76 10.32 27.69
C THR A 323 20.94 10.75 28.55
N THR A 324 22.14 10.21 28.32
CA THR A 324 23.36 10.56 29.08
C THR A 324 24.21 11.62 28.39
N LEU A 325 23.82 12.08 27.20
CA LEU A 325 24.45 13.22 26.54
C LEU A 325 24.22 14.48 27.37
N ASP A 326 25.16 15.43 27.31
CA ASP A 326 24.98 16.76 27.89
C ASP A 326 23.85 17.51 27.17
N GLU A 327 23.33 18.55 27.83
CA GLU A 327 22.18 19.30 27.33
C GLU A 327 22.41 19.94 25.96
N ASN A 328 23.61 20.45 25.69
CA ASN A 328 23.93 21.08 24.40
C ASN A 328 23.98 20.03 23.29
N ALA A 329 24.59 18.88 23.53
CA ALA A 329 24.60 17.78 22.57
C ALA A 329 23.19 17.24 22.30
N ARG A 330 22.35 17.08 23.33
CA ARG A 330 20.95 16.68 23.15
C ARG A 330 20.14 17.69 22.35
N ALA A 331 20.32 18.98 22.64
CA ALA A 331 19.65 20.06 21.92
C ALA A 331 20.03 20.05 20.43
N LYS A 332 21.32 19.89 20.12
CA LYS A 332 21.80 19.80 18.73
C LYS A 332 21.22 18.58 17.99
N VAL A 333 21.22 17.40 18.60
CA VAL A 333 20.63 16.20 17.99
C VAL A 333 19.13 16.38 17.75
N LYS A 334 18.42 17.02 18.69
CA LYS A 334 17.00 17.32 18.56
C LYS A 334 16.73 18.29 17.41
N GLU A 335 17.48 19.38 17.32
CA GLU A 335 17.37 20.37 16.24
C GLU A 335 17.60 19.74 14.87
N GLU A 336 18.71 19.00 14.70
CA GLU A 336 19.03 18.32 13.44
C GLU A 336 17.94 17.31 13.04
N LEU A 337 17.35 16.62 14.02
CA LEU A 337 16.26 15.68 13.78
C LEU A 337 14.96 16.38 13.38
N GLU A 338 14.62 17.49 14.04
CA GLU A 338 13.45 18.30 13.69
C GLU A 338 13.56 18.88 12.28
N ASP A 339 14.74 19.34 11.87
CA ASP A 339 14.98 19.83 10.51
C ASP A 339 14.92 18.72 9.46
N GLU A 340 15.47 17.53 9.75
CA GLU A 340 15.32 16.36 8.87
C GLU A 340 13.84 15.97 8.75
N TRP A 341 13.09 15.97 9.86
CA TRP A 341 11.65 15.69 9.84
C TRP A 341 10.88 16.71 9.01
N ARG A 342 11.09 18.03 9.21
CA ARG A 342 10.42 19.08 8.42
C ARG A 342 10.64 18.91 6.92
N LEU A 343 11.85 18.48 6.51
CA LEU A 343 12.13 18.20 5.10
C LEU A 343 11.38 16.97 4.59
N VAL A 344 11.35 15.90 5.38
CA VAL A 344 10.66 14.65 5.04
C VAL A 344 9.15 14.84 5.01
N GLU A 345 8.59 15.55 5.98
CA GLU A 345 7.17 15.89 6.08
C GLU A 345 6.68 16.66 4.85
N ARG A 346 7.41 17.72 4.44
CA ARG A 346 7.11 18.42 3.17
C ARG A 346 7.10 17.49 1.97
N ARG A 347 7.99 16.49 1.92
CA ARG A 347 8.00 15.50 0.83
C ARG A 347 6.79 14.57 0.93
N VAL A 348 6.43 14.12 2.13
CA VAL A 348 5.22 13.32 2.36
C VAL A 348 3.97 14.06 1.88
N ASP A 349 3.87 15.37 2.14
CA ASP A 349 2.74 16.20 1.70
C ASP A 349 2.62 16.26 0.16
N VAL A 350 3.75 16.18 -0.54
CA VAL A 350 3.78 16.23 -2.02
C VAL A 350 3.60 14.86 -2.63
N VAL A 351 4.41 13.86 -2.25
CA VAL A 351 4.49 12.56 -2.95
C VAL A 351 3.86 11.39 -2.18
N GLY A 352 3.30 11.65 -1.00
CA GLY A 352 2.74 10.65 -0.09
C GLY A 352 3.80 9.97 0.78
N PRO A 353 3.37 9.17 1.78
CA PRO A 353 4.23 8.46 2.72
C PRO A 353 4.87 7.22 2.10
N LEU A 354 5.74 7.42 1.10
CA LEU A 354 6.47 6.35 0.43
C LEU A 354 7.98 6.44 0.71
N PRO A 355 8.57 5.51 1.49
CA PRO A 355 9.97 5.56 1.91
C PRO A 355 10.94 5.83 0.75
N ARG A 356 10.72 5.20 -0.40
CA ARG A 356 11.57 5.35 -1.60
C ARG A 356 11.69 6.80 -2.08
N TYR A 357 10.62 7.59 -1.97
CA TYR A 357 10.56 8.94 -2.54
C TYR A 357 10.80 10.02 -1.49
N VAL A 358 10.45 9.78 -0.22
CA VAL A 358 10.65 10.76 0.86
C VAL A 358 12.10 10.82 1.33
N PHE A 359 12.84 9.69 1.34
CA PHE A 359 14.22 9.63 1.82
C PHE A 359 15.29 9.77 0.74
N GLY A 360 14.97 9.46 -0.52
CA GLY A 360 15.94 9.56 -1.61
C GLY A 360 16.06 10.98 -2.20
N ASN A 361 17.17 11.26 -2.89
CA ASN A 361 17.28 12.41 -3.81
C ASN A 361 16.29 12.36 -5.00
N ARG A 362 15.40 11.35 -5.03
CA ARG A 362 14.34 11.16 -6.03
C ARG A 362 13.01 11.81 -5.65
N GLY A 363 12.89 12.51 -4.52
CA GLY A 363 11.69 13.29 -4.20
C GLY A 363 11.33 14.26 -5.33
N ASN A 364 12.31 15.06 -5.77
CA ASN A 364 12.17 15.95 -6.94
C ASN A 364 11.87 15.16 -8.23
N CYS A 365 12.45 13.96 -8.40
CA CYS A 365 12.17 13.12 -9.56
C CYS A 365 10.71 12.64 -9.60
N ARG A 366 10.09 12.37 -8.44
CA ARG A 366 8.71 11.87 -8.37
C ARG A 366 7.69 12.97 -8.58
N GLU A 367 7.91 14.15 -8.01
CA GLU A 367 7.09 15.33 -8.32
C GLU A 367 7.15 15.66 -9.82
N LEU A 368 8.35 15.63 -10.41
CA LEU A 368 8.52 15.78 -11.85
C LEU A 368 7.86 14.64 -12.65
N GLU A 369 7.90 13.39 -12.18
CA GLU A 369 7.17 12.27 -12.78
C GLU A 369 5.66 12.50 -12.76
N VAL A 370 5.11 12.99 -11.64
CA VAL A 370 3.70 13.37 -11.48
C VAL A 370 3.34 14.48 -12.47
N ILE A 371 4.11 15.58 -12.49
CA ILE A 371 3.87 16.71 -13.40
C ILE A 371 3.93 16.24 -14.85
N ARG A 372 5.01 15.53 -15.25
CA ARG A 372 5.19 15.00 -16.60
C ARG A 372 4.05 14.06 -17.00
N TYR A 373 3.54 13.29 -16.06
CA TYR A 373 2.41 12.41 -16.29
C TYR A 373 1.12 13.19 -16.54
N LEU A 374 0.80 14.15 -15.67
CA LEU A 374 -0.37 15.01 -15.82
C LEU A 374 -0.33 15.82 -17.12
N SER A 375 0.83 16.33 -17.52
CA SER A 375 1.01 17.01 -18.81
C SER A 375 0.77 16.08 -20.02
N ARG A 376 1.05 14.78 -19.91
CA ARG A 376 0.75 13.82 -20.99
C ARG A 376 -0.74 13.50 -21.08
N LEU A 377 -1.44 13.52 -19.95
CA LEU A 377 -2.87 13.28 -19.89
C LEU A 377 -3.67 14.41 -20.54
N SER A 378 -3.26 15.67 -20.32
CA SER A 378 -3.88 16.82 -20.99
C SER A 378 -3.70 16.76 -22.53
N CYS A 379 -2.59 16.20 -23.01
CA CYS A 379 -2.36 16.03 -24.45
C CYS A 379 -3.22 14.92 -25.11
N ASN A 380 -3.68 13.91 -24.35
CA ASN A 380 -4.46 12.79 -24.90
C ASN A 380 -5.92 12.84 -24.41
N ARG A 381 -6.68 13.80 -24.93
CA ARG A 381 -7.98 14.29 -24.40
C ARG A 381 -9.04 13.22 -24.13
N ARG A 382 -9.12 12.15 -24.94
CA ARG A 382 -10.13 11.08 -24.78
C ARG A 382 -9.70 10.04 -23.74
N ASP A 383 -8.46 9.55 -23.81
CA ASP A 383 -7.93 8.56 -22.86
C ASP A 383 -7.71 9.17 -21.47
N GLY A 384 -7.30 10.44 -21.41
CA GLY A 384 -7.15 11.20 -20.16
C GLY A 384 -8.48 11.39 -19.45
N TYR A 385 -9.53 11.78 -20.17
CA TYR A 385 -10.88 11.94 -19.63
C TYR A 385 -11.52 10.61 -19.24
N ASP A 386 -11.48 9.58 -20.09
CA ASP A 386 -12.06 8.26 -19.79
C ASP A 386 -11.32 7.51 -18.67
N MET A 387 -10.01 7.75 -18.49
CA MET A 387 -9.25 7.22 -17.36
C MET A 387 -9.46 8.03 -16.07
N MET A 388 -9.67 9.35 -16.18
CA MET A 388 -10.01 10.20 -15.03
C MET A 388 -11.49 10.08 -14.62
N MET A 389 -12.41 9.71 -15.51
CA MET A 389 -13.86 9.60 -15.27
C MET A 389 -14.38 8.16 -15.21
N GLY A 390 -13.68 7.20 -15.82
CA GLY A 390 -13.98 5.77 -15.70
C GLY A 390 -13.70 5.28 -14.28
N LYS A 391 -14.49 4.27 -13.83
CA LYS A 391 -14.44 3.63 -12.49
C LYS A 391 -13.09 3.83 -11.81
N TYR A 392 -13.05 4.88 -10.99
CA TYR A 392 -11.85 5.52 -10.50
C TYR A 392 -10.88 4.49 -9.94
N PHE A 393 -9.74 4.37 -10.62
CA PHE A 393 -8.59 3.61 -10.14
C PHE A 393 -8.76 2.10 -9.99
N GLU A 394 -9.26 1.41 -11.02
CA GLU A 394 -8.85 0.01 -11.16
C GLU A 394 -7.32 -0.04 -11.28
N TRP A 395 -6.64 -0.73 -10.34
CA TRP A 395 -5.23 -1.04 -10.47
C TRP A 395 -5.04 -1.94 -11.70
N LYS A 396 -4.81 -1.32 -12.86
CA LYS A 396 -4.57 -2.00 -14.14
C LYS A 396 -3.11 -2.44 -14.29
N GLY A 397 -2.32 -2.31 -13.22
CA GLY A 397 -0.88 -2.58 -13.20
C GLY A 397 -0.12 -1.96 -14.38
N ASN A 398 -0.55 -0.77 -14.81
CA ASN A 398 0.14 -0.02 -15.84
C ASN A 398 1.15 0.90 -15.14
N ASP A 399 2.38 0.98 -15.65
CA ASP A 399 3.47 1.78 -15.05
C ASP A 399 3.10 3.27 -14.90
N PHE A 400 2.10 3.70 -15.64
CA PHE A 400 1.61 5.05 -15.78
C PHE A 400 0.82 5.61 -14.59
N THR A 401 0.02 4.82 -13.88
CA THR A 401 -0.86 5.33 -12.79
C THR A 401 -0.23 5.25 -11.40
N GLN A 402 0.80 4.44 -11.25
CA GLN A 402 1.50 4.23 -9.97
C GLN A 402 2.12 5.49 -9.34
N PRO A 403 2.56 6.51 -10.12
CA PRO A 403 3.00 7.79 -9.57
C PRO A 403 1.94 8.61 -8.87
N LEU A 404 0.67 8.38 -9.19
CA LEU A 404 -0.43 9.21 -8.69
C LEU A 404 -1.18 8.60 -7.52
N ILE A 405 -1.19 7.27 -7.41
CA ILE A 405 -2.20 6.57 -6.61
C ILE A 405 -1.61 5.73 -5.48
N LYS A 406 -2.30 5.73 -4.34
CA LYS A 406 -2.16 4.74 -3.27
C LYS A 406 -3.32 3.76 -3.34
N ILE A 407 -3.05 2.53 -2.94
CA ILE A 407 -4.08 1.50 -2.74
C ILE A 407 -4.52 1.59 -1.28
N VAL A 408 -5.83 1.56 -1.06
CA VAL A 408 -6.43 1.54 0.26
C VAL A 408 -7.41 0.37 0.30
N ARG A 409 -7.22 -0.50 1.29
CA ARG A 409 -8.05 -1.67 1.54
C ARG A 409 -9.45 -1.27 1.98
N GLU A 410 -10.41 -2.08 1.57
CA GLU A 410 -11.80 -1.98 2.02
C GLU A 410 -12.44 -3.37 2.03
N ARG A 411 -13.53 -3.51 2.78
CA ARG A 411 -14.32 -4.73 2.75
C ARG A 411 -15.01 -4.86 1.39
N SER A 412 -14.93 -6.05 0.78
CA SER A 412 -15.65 -6.33 -0.45
C SER A 412 -17.16 -6.21 -0.24
N ARG A 413 -17.85 -5.65 -1.24
CA ARG A 413 -19.32 -5.67 -1.29
C ARG A 413 -19.89 -7.08 -1.54
N TYR A 414 -19.03 -8.03 -1.94
CA TYR A 414 -19.37 -9.42 -2.21
C TYR A 414 -18.55 -10.33 -1.28
N GLY A 415 -19.13 -10.67 -0.13
CA GLY A 415 -18.58 -11.62 0.84
C GLY A 415 -17.40 -11.12 1.68
N ASN A 416 -16.78 -12.02 2.44
CA ASN A 416 -15.69 -11.74 3.39
C ASN A 416 -14.30 -11.58 2.74
N LEU A 417 -14.24 -11.11 1.49
CA LEU A 417 -12.97 -10.89 0.79
C LEU A 417 -12.50 -9.44 0.95
N GLU A 418 -11.19 -9.22 0.98
CA GLU A 418 -10.64 -7.87 0.86
C GLU A 418 -10.79 -7.37 -0.59
N SER A 419 -11.22 -6.13 -0.72
CA SER A 419 -11.16 -5.35 -1.95
C SER A 419 -10.23 -4.17 -1.74
N TYR A 420 -10.01 -3.39 -2.79
CA TYR A 420 -9.32 -2.12 -2.71
C TYR A 420 -10.01 -1.09 -3.58
N HIS A 421 -9.84 0.16 -3.19
CA HIS A 421 -9.98 1.30 -4.07
C HIS A 421 -8.62 2.02 -4.13
N CYS A 422 -8.37 2.83 -5.16
CA CYS A 422 -7.21 3.71 -5.12
C CYS A 422 -7.61 5.15 -4.86
N ARG A 423 -6.65 5.88 -4.30
CA ARG A 423 -6.74 7.30 -3.93
C ARG A 423 -5.52 8.03 -4.45
N PRO A 424 -5.57 9.36 -4.61
CA PRO A 424 -4.35 10.15 -4.72
C PRO A 424 -3.37 9.82 -3.58
N LEU A 425 -2.08 9.72 -3.89
CA LEU A 425 -1.02 9.43 -2.91
C LEU A 425 -0.93 10.49 -1.80
N SER A 426 -1.22 11.73 -2.16
CA SER A 426 -1.23 12.90 -1.28
C SER A 426 -2.34 13.86 -1.69
N VAL A 427 -2.67 14.80 -0.80
CA VAL A 427 -3.59 15.90 -1.10
C VAL A 427 -3.06 16.75 -2.25
N ALA A 428 -1.75 17.03 -2.28
CA ALA A 428 -1.12 17.78 -3.36
C ALA A 428 -1.29 17.11 -4.73
N ILE A 429 -1.08 15.79 -4.81
CA ILE A 429 -1.33 15.01 -6.03
C ILE A 429 -2.80 15.03 -6.41
N GLY A 430 -3.71 14.89 -5.43
CA GLY A 430 -5.14 15.01 -5.66
C GLY A 430 -5.51 16.35 -6.29
N ASN A 431 -5.00 17.45 -5.73
CA ASN A 431 -5.21 18.80 -6.25
C ASN A 431 -4.62 18.96 -7.66
N MET A 432 -3.41 18.44 -7.92
CA MET A 432 -2.79 18.50 -9.25
C MET A 432 -3.61 17.73 -10.30
N ILE A 433 -4.16 16.56 -9.94
CA ILE A 433 -5.08 15.79 -10.80
C ILE A 433 -6.34 16.60 -11.10
N LEU A 434 -6.98 17.17 -10.08
CA LEU A 434 -8.18 18.00 -10.24
C LEU A 434 -7.91 19.23 -11.11
N CYS A 435 -6.80 19.94 -10.88
CA CYS A 435 -6.40 21.10 -11.70
C CYS A 435 -6.18 20.71 -13.17
N THR A 436 -5.57 19.55 -13.43
CA THR A 436 -5.34 19.06 -14.79
C THR A 436 -6.66 18.67 -15.46
N LEU A 437 -7.59 18.07 -14.71
CA LEU A 437 -8.95 17.80 -15.17
C LEU A 437 -9.65 19.13 -15.54
N PHE A 438 -9.60 20.14 -14.67
CA PHE A 438 -10.19 21.45 -14.93
C PHE A 438 -9.64 22.10 -16.20
N ALA A 439 -8.31 22.10 -16.38
CA ALA A 439 -7.68 22.64 -17.57
C ALA A 439 -8.12 21.90 -18.85
N THR A 440 -8.13 20.57 -18.82
CA THR A 440 -8.55 19.73 -19.96
C THR A 440 -10.01 19.99 -20.34
N VAL A 441 -10.87 20.08 -19.32
CA VAL A 441 -12.29 20.39 -19.48
C VAL A 441 -12.48 21.78 -20.07
N ALA A 442 -11.80 22.80 -19.55
CA ALA A 442 -11.86 24.17 -20.05
C ALA A 442 -11.40 24.26 -21.52
N GLU A 443 -10.27 23.63 -21.88
CA GLU A 443 -9.78 23.58 -23.26
C GLU A 443 -10.76 22.87 -24.21
N SER A 444 -11.39 21.78 -23.74
CA SER A 444 -12.42 21.08 -24.50
C SER A 444 -13.67 21.94 -24.71
N MET A 445 -14.08 22.71 -23.70
CA MET A 445 -15.17 23.69 -23.82
C MET A 445 -14.86 24.74 -24.88
N SER A 446 -13.70 25.39 -24.81
CA SER A 446 -13.29 26.39 -25.81
C SER A 446 -13.23 25.82 -27.23
N SER A 447 -12.80 24.56 -27.38
CA SER A 447 -12.74 23.89 -28.69
C SER A 447 -14.13 23.56 -29.26
N HIS A 448 -15.07 23.12 -28.40
CA HIS A 448 -16.43 22.74 -28.83
C HIS A 448 -17.36 23.95 -29.03
N GLU A 449 -17.17 25.02 -28.27
CA GLU A 449 -17.89 26.29 -28.43
C GLU A 449 -17.66 26.90 -29.83
N PHE A 450 -16.50 26.64 -30.43
CA PHE A 450 -16.18 27.04 -31.81
C PHE A 450 -16.80 26.12 -32.89
N MET A 451 -17.17 24.88 -32.57
CA MET A 451 -17.51 23.82 -33.55
C MET A 451 -18.99 23.36 -33.52
N MET A 452 -19.79 23.80 -32.56
CA MET A 452 -21.15 23.30 -32.32
C MET A 452 -22.25 24.31 -32.72
N GLU A 453 -23.41 23.82 -33.17
CA GLU A 453 -24.64 24.62 -33.30
C GLU A 453 -25.01 25.24 -31.94
N TYR A 454 -25.43 26.51 -31.94
CA TYR A 454 -25.73 27.33 -30.75
C TYR A 454 -26.59 26.60 -29.69
N GLY A 455 -27.57 25.78 -30.09
CA GLY A 455 -28.42 25.02 -29.15
C GLY A 455 -27.71 23.89 -28.39
N LYS A 456 -26.66 23.30 -28.96
CA LYS A 456 -25.89 22.20 -28.35
C LYS A 456 -24.77 22.71 -27.42
N VAL A 457 -24.28 23.93 -27.67
CA VAL A 457 -23.27 24.61 -26.84
C VAL A 457 -23.79 24.83 -25.42
N GLY A 458 -25.04 25.30 -25.27
CA GLY A 458 -25.64 25.56 -23.96
C GLY A 458 -25.73 24.30 -23.08
N ALA A 459 -26.23 23.20 -23.62
CA ALA A 459 -26.35 21.93 -22.89
C ALA A 459 -24.99 21.33 -22.49
N TYR A 460 -24.01 21.40 -23.40
CA TYR A 460 -22.64 20.94 -23.13
C TYR A 460 -21.96 21.79 -22.05
N SER A 461 -22.07 23.12 -22.14
CA SER A 461 -21.51 24.05 -21.16
C SER A 461 -22.16 23.88 -19.78
N LEU A 462 -23.48 23.70 -19.71
CA LEU A 462 -24.19 23.48 -18.45
C LEU A 462 -23.76 22.16 -17.78
N LYS A 463 -23.73 21.05 -18.54
CA LYS A 463 -23.29 19.74 -18.04
C LYS A 463 -21.88 19.80 -17.47
N THR A 464 -20.98 20.48 -18.19
CA THR A 464 -19.57 20.56 -17.86
C THR A 464 -19.32 21.45 -16.64
N ARG A 465 -19.97 22.63 -16.57
CA ARG A 465 -19.89 23.51 -15.41
C ARG A 465 -20.55 22.91 -14.18
N ALA A 466 -21.68 22.20 -14.33
CA ALA A 466 -22.32 21.50 -13.23
C ALA A 466 -21.42 20.41 -12.63
N LEU A 467 -20.72 19.62 -13.46
CA LEU A 467 -19.74 18.64 -12.99
C LEU A 467 -18.59 19.31 -12.20
N VAL A 468 -18.08 20.44 -12.69
CA VAL A 468 -17.08 21.25 -11.97
C VAL A 468 -17.62 21.75 -10.63
N SER A 469 -18.85 22.24 -10.61
CA SER A 469 -19.49 22.75 -9.39
C SER A 469 -19.68 21.67 -8.33
N LEU A 470 -19.95 20.41 -8.71
CA LEU A 470 -20.10 19.28 -7.79
C LEU A 470 -18.80 18.85 -7.10
N LEU A 471 -17.64 19.38 -7.50
CA LEU A 471 -16.37 19.12 -6.83
C LEU A 471 -16.15 20.04 -5.61
N PHE A 472 -16.94 21.10 -5.46
CA PHE A 472 -16.86 21.99 -4.31
C PHE A 472 -17.67 21.41 -3.15
N PRO A 473 -17.06 21.12 -1.96
CA PRO A 473 -17.73 20.42 -0.87
C PRO A 473 -19.05 21.06 -0.43
N ARG A 474 -19.13 22.40 -0.44
CA ARG A 474 -20.36 23.14 -0.12
C ARG A 474 -21.45 22.93 -1.16
N VAL A 475 -21.12 23.00 -2.45
CA VAL A 475 -22.07 22.77 -3.54
C VAL A 475 -22.49 21.31 -3.57
N PHE A 476 -21.54 20.39 -3.44
CA PHE A 476 -21.81 18.95 -3.35
C PHE A 476 -22.76 18.64 -2.20
N CYS A 477 -22.50 19.15 -0.99
CA CYS A 477 -23.33 18.94 0.19
C CYS A 477 -24.75 19.51 0.04
N VAL A 478 -24.89 20.67 -0.60
CA VAL A 478 -26.21 21.24 -0.94
C VAL A 478 -26.92 20.36 -1.97
N VAL A 479 -26.24 20.00 -3.06
CA VAL A 479 -26.84 19.16 -4.12
C VAL A 479 -27.22 17.78 -3.60
N THR A 480 -26.38 17.10 -2.80
CA THR A 480 -26.71 15.78 -2.22
C THR A 480 -27.89 15.84 -1.26
N LYS A 481 -28.03 16.90 -0.47
CA LYS A 481 -29.22 17.12 0.38
C LYS A 481 -30.50 17.33 -0.42
N HIS A 482 -30.38 17.81 -1.66
CA HIS A 482 -31.52 18.08 -2.56
C HIS A 482 -31.71 17.01 -3.66
N LEU A 483 -30.82 16.02 -3.76
CA LEU A 483 -30.89 14.86 -4.68
C LEU A 483 -31.90 13.80 -4.19
N ASN A 484 -33.13 14.20 -3.88
CA ASN A 484 -34.14 13.27 -3.35
C ASN A 484 -34.92 12.49 -4.41
N TYR A 485 -34.67 12.66 -5.71
CA TYR A 485 -35.43 11.94 -6.75
C TYR A 485 -34.61 11.66 -8.01
N LEU A 486 -34.26 10.39 -8.24
CA LEU A 486 -33.91 9.86 -9.56
C LEU A 486 -34.71 8.57 -9.79
N ARG A 487 -35.64 8.63 -10.76
CA ARG A 487 -36.59 7.59 -11.16
C ARG A 487 -35.87 6.28 -11.57
N ARG A 488 -36.36 5.12 -11.10
CA ARG A 488 -35.94 3.80 -11.63
C ARG A 488 -36.72 3.50 -12.91
N LEU A 489 -36.14 2.72 -13.83
CA LEU A 489 -36.82 2.27 -15.05
C LEU A 489 -38.15 1.59 -14.69
N GLY A 490 -39.29 2.18 -15.08
CA GLY A 490 -40.63 1.58 -14.97
C GLY A 490 -41.74 2.47 -14.37
N GLU A 491 -41.43 3.63 -13.79
CA GLU A 491 -42.47 4.51 -13.21
C GLU A 491 -43.04 5.50 -14.26
N THR A 492 -44.30 5.95 -14.12
CA THR A 492 -45.07 6.74 -15.12
C THR A 492 -45.24 8.24 -14.81
N GLU A 493 -44.78 8.75 -13.66
CA GLU A 493 -44.78 10.19 -13.35
C GLU A 493 -43.38 10.80 -13.16
N ASP A 494 -43.20 12.03 -13.64
CA ASP A 494 -42.00 12.85 -13.44
C ASP A 494 -41.99 13.46 -12.03
N LYS A 495 -40.86 13.36 -11.32
CA LYS A 495 -40.64 14.12 -10.07
C LYS A 495 -39.45 15.08 -10.16
N ARG A 496 -39.66 16.22 -9.50
CA ARG A 496 -39.08 17.55 -9.73
C ARG A 496 -37.56 17.59 -9.88
N SER A 497 -37.12 18.35 -10.89
CA SER A 497 -35.74 18.80 -11.05
C SER A 497 -35.37 19.79 -9.93
N ILE A 498 -34.15 19.70 -9.40
CA ILE A 498 -33.56 20.71 -8.47
C ILE A 498 -33.69 22.14 -9.03
N LEU A 499 -33.69 22.30 -10.36
CA LEU A 499 -33.85 23.61 -11.02
C LEU A 499 -35.26 24.20 -10.87
N LYS A 500 -36.29 23.38 -10.57
CA LYS A 500 -37.67 23.88 -10.33
C LYS A 500 -37.87 24.47 -8.94
N ASP A 501 -37.05 24.08 -7.96
CA ASP A 501 -37.18 24.52 -6.57
C ASP A 501 -36.17 25.64 -6.20
N MET A 502 -35.28 26.03 -7.13
CA MET A 502 -34.38 27.17 -6.98
C MET A 502 -35.04 28.44 -7.55
N THR A 503 -35.08 29.54 -6.79
CA THR A 503 -35.67 30.79 -7.27
C THR A 503 -34.75 31.50 -8.27
N PRO A 504 -35.29 32.26 -9.25
CA PRO A 504 -34.47 33.00 -10.22
C PRO A 504 -33.43 33.93 -9.58
N GLN A 505 -33.72 34.46 -8.38
CA GLN A 505 -32.78 35.29 -7.61
C GLN A 505 -31.56 34.51 -7.12
N GLN A 506 -31.68 33.20 -6.89
CA GLN A 506 -30.57 32.33 -6.49
C GLN A 506 -29.61 32.03 -7.65
N PHE A 507 -30.03 32.21 -8.91
CA PHE A 507 -29.19 31.99 -10.09
C PHE A 507 -28.39 33.21 -10.54
N GLN A 508 -28.64 34.41 -9.98
CA GLN A 508 -28.06 35.69 -10.44
C GLN A 508 -28.01 35.80 -11.98
N LEU A 509 -29.04 35.29 -12.67
CA LEU A 509 -29.20 35.49 -14.11
C LEU A 509 -29.76 36.90 -14.32
N VAL A 510 -28.87 37.89 -14.39
CA VAL A 510 -29.24 39.26 -14.75
C VAL A 510 -29.52 39.27 -16.26
N GLU A 511 -30.79 39.54 -16.58
CA GLU A 511 -31.34 39.83 -17.90
C GLU A 511 -31.09 38.79 -19.01
N GLN A 512 -31.95 37.77 -19.07
CA GLN A 512 -32.38 37.24 -20.37
C GLN A 512 -33.89 37.26 -20.45
N LYS A 513 -34.42 38.06 -21.38
CA LYS A 513 -35.82 38.00 -21.81
C LYS A 513 -36.10 36.58 -22.29
N PHE A 514 -36.93 35.84 -21.56
CA PHE A 514 -37.52 34.61 -22.05
C PHE A 514 -38.32 34.93 -23.31
N LEU A 515 -38.02 34.28 -24.44
CA LEU A 515 -38.90 34.29 -25.60
C LEU A 515 -40.17 33.49 -25.25
N PRO A 516 -41.36 33.89 -25.74
CA PRO A 516 -42.60 33.18 -25.42
C PRO A 516 -42.56 31.73 -25.93
N GLU A 517 -43.03 30.80 -25.11
CA GLU A 517 -43.21 29.40 -25.49
C GLU A 517 -44.18 29.30 -26.67
N ALA A 518 -43.77 28.56 -27.71
CA ALA A 518 -44.59 28.28 -28.86
C ALA A 518 -45.74 27.33 -28.47
N GLY A 519 -46.97 27.82 -28.55
CA GLY A 519 -48.15 26.98 -28.71
C GLY A 519 -49.32 27.32 -27.78
N GLN A 520 -50.24 28.16 -28.27
CA GLN A 520 -51.69 27.96 -28.12
C GLN A 520 -52.49 28.85 -29.10
N ASN A 521 -52.85 28.21 -30.22
CA ASN A 521 -54.08 28.23 -31.02
C ASN A 521 -54.94 29.50 -31.24
N ALA A 522 -55.16 29.73 -32.54
CA ALA A 522 -56.40 30.07 -33.25
C ALA A 522 -57.32 31.18 -32.72
N MET A 523 -57.45 32.22 -33.56
CA MET A 523 -58.47 33.26 -33.52
C MET A 523 -59.89 32.69 -33.45
N GLU A 524 -60.68 33.18 -32.50
CA GLU A 524 -62.14 33.25 -32.63
C GLU A 524 -62.56 34.73 -32.78
N THR A 525 -62.98 35.05 -34.01
CA THR A 525 -64.11 35.92 -34.37
C THR A 525 -64.36 37.17 -33.52
N VAL A 526 -63.80 38.30 -33.98
CA VAL A 526 -64.39 39.62 -33.73
C VAL A 526 -65.42 39.90 -34.83
N ASN A 527 -66.68 39.96 -34.43
CA ASN A 527 -67.81 40.39 -35.24
C ASN A 527 -67.57 41.81 -35.80
N THR A 528 -67.60 41.91 -37.12
CA THR A 528 -67.73 43.15 -37.87
C THR A 528 -69.10 43.79 -37.59
N ARG A 529 -69.11 45.00 -37.04
CA ARG A 529 -70.20 45.95 -37.29
C ARG A 529 -69.64 47.11 -38.09
N CYS A 530 -70.11 47.19 -39.34
CA CYS A 530 -70.01 48.35 -40.20
C CYS A 530 -70.70 49.56 -39.56
N SER A 531 -70.06 50.71 -39.63
CA SER A 531 -70.72 52.01 -39.64
C SER A 531 -70.05 52.86 -40.73
N THR A 532 -70.63 52.81 -41.92
CA THR A 532 -70.53 53.88 -42.93
C THR A 532 -71.74 54.79 -42.74
N GLY A 533 -71.52 56.11 -42.72
CA GLY A 533 -72.61 57.07 -42.65
C GLY A 533 -72.14 58.51 -42.43
N HIS A 534 -71.81 59.15 -43.56
CA HIS A 534 -71.74 60.59 -43.89
C HIS A 534 -71.06 61.60 -42.96
#